data_AF-A0A1H2WLY0-F1
#
_entry.id   AF-A0A1H2WLY0-F1
#
_cell.length_a   1.000
_cell.length_b   1.000
_cell.length_c   1.000
_cell.angle_alpha   90.00
_cell.angle_beta   90.00
_cell.angle_gamma   90.00
#
_symmetry.space_group_name_H-M   'P 1'
#
loop_
_entity.id
_entity.type
_entity.pdbx_description
1 polymer ?
#
loop_
_entity_poly.entity_id
_entity_poly.type
_entity_poly.pdbx_seq_one_letter_code
_entity_poly.pdbx_strand_id
1 'polypeptide(L)'
;MKQVIRWIGMGIVAAAALTMVFADMVLAQPAQAPAQTHVVDYQVRLDLFSPLDVRCRGTSPEGQVRAGRDLMGRDLVTLHGPYAGMQILCERPGAGRFLIDARPDPRDPLAVQVDAILLFREGQQVPLMLVESPGQRGGPLPVRGNVQRLAAGN
;
A
#
# COMPACT_ATOMS: atom_id res chain seq x y z
N MET A 1 -1.82 -36.03 60.83
CA MET A 1 -1.96 -36.67 59.50
C MET A 1 -3.11 -36.12 58.64
N LYS A 2 -4.25 -35.66 59.19
CA LYS A 2 -5.38 -35.13 58.39
C LYS A 2 -5.17 -33.77 57.70
N GLN A 3 -4.19 -32.98 58.16
CA GLN A 3 -3.98 -31.60 57.70
C GLN A 3 -3.16 -31.51 56.41
N VAL A 4 -2.25 -32.47 56.16
CA VAL A 4 -1.39 -32.51 54.97
C VAL A 4 -2.18 -32.94 53.72
N ILE A 5 -3.16 -33.84 53.88
CA ILE A 5 -4.01 -34.33 52.79
C ILE A 5 -4.92 -33.21 52.25
N ARG A 6 -5.40 -32.28 53.11
CA ARG A 6 -6.20 -31.13 52.67
C ARG A 6 -5.40 -30.12 51.83
N TRP A 7 -4.09 -30.00 52.05
CA TRP A 7 -3.24 -29.08 51.29
C TRP A 7 -2.95 -29.59 49.87
N ILE A 8 -2.75 -30.90 49.71
CA ILE A 8 -2.51 -31.51 48.40
C ILE A 8 -3.78 -31.44 47.53
N GLY A 9 -4.95 -31.71 48.11
CA GLY A 9 -6.23 -31.59 47.38
C GLY A 9 -6.52 -30.17 46.88
N MET A 10 -6.15 -29.16 47.67
CA MET A 10 -6.36 -27.75 47.30
C MET A 10 -5.37 -27.27 46.24
N GLY A 11 -4.13 -27.79 46.23
CA GLY A 11 -3.15 -27.51 45.17
C GLY A 11 -3.54 -28.08 43.81
N ILE A 12 -4.17 -29.26 43.77
CA ILE A 12 -4.59 -29.91 42.51
C ILE A 12 -5.76 -29.15 41.85
N VAL A 13 -6.71 -28.64 42.64
CA VAL A 13 -7.85 -27.86 42.11
C VAL A 13 -7.39 -26.49 41.59
N ALA A 14 -6.43 -25.85 42.24
CA ALA A 14 -5.84 -24.60 41.77
C ALA A 14 -5.08 -24.77 40.44
N ALA A 15 -4.38 -25.89 40.26
CA ALA A 15 -3.67 -26.18 39.02
C ALA A 15 -4.63 -26.38 37.83
N ALA A 16 -5.78 -27.03 38.03
CA ALA A 16 -6.76 -27.26 36.97
C ALA A 16 -7.49 -25.97 36.52
N ALA A 17 -7.73 -25.03 37.43
CA ALA A 17 -8.32 -23.73 37.08
C ALA A 17 -7.34 -22.86 36.28
N LEU A 18 -6.03 -22.93 36.59
CA LEU A 18 -5.00 -22.18 35.86
C LEU A 18 -4.82 -22.68 34.42
N THR A 19 -4.92 -23.98 34.15
CA THR A 19 -4.75 -24.49 32.78
C THR A 19 -5.87 -24.03 31.84
N MET A 20 -7.10 -23.88 32.33
CA MET A 20 -8.21 -23.33 31.52
C MET A 20 -7.99 -21.84 31.19
N VAL A 21 -7.52 -21.04 32.14
CA VAL A 21 -7.22 -19.61 31.92
C VAL A 21 -6.04 -19.42 30.95
N PHE A 22 -5.00 -20.25 31.06
CA PHE A 22 -3.88 -20.20 30.12
C PHE A 22 -4.26 -20.69 28.72
N ALA A 23 -5.15 -21.67 28.59
CA ALA A 23 -5.66 -22.12 27.29
C ALA A 23 -6.44 -21.00 26.58
N ASP A 24 -7.29 -20.27 27.31
CA ASP A 24 -8.00 -19.11 26.76
C ASP A 24 -7.05 -17.96 26.41
N MET A 25 -5.99 -17.71 27.18
CA MET A 25 -5.01 -16.66 26.84
C MET A 25 -4.11 -17.02 25.64
N VAL A 26 -3.81 -18.30 25.43
CA VAL A 26 -3.04 -18.76 24.26
C VAL A 26 -3.91 -18.75 23.00
N LEU A 27 -5.20 -19.06 23.10
CA LEU A 27 -6.15 -18.96 21.98
C LEU A 27 -6.66 -17.53 21.73
N ALA A 28 -6.61 -16.65 22.74
CA ALA A 28 -6.86 -15.22 22.61
C ALA A 28 -5.63 -14.43 22.15
N GLN A 29 -4.56 -15.10 21.69
CA GLN A 29 -3.64 -14.46 20.78
C GLN A 29 -4.50 -13.92 19.63
N PRO A 30 -4.53 -12.60 19.38
CA PRO A 30 -5.22 -12.09 18.21
C PRO A 30 -4.56 -12.81 17.06
N ALA A 31 -5.28 -13.73 16.42
CA ALA A 31 -4.87 -14.28 15.15
C ALA A 31 -4.55 -13.06 14.31
N GLN A 32 -3.26 -12.79 14.12
CA GLN A 32 -2.81 -11.73 13.26
C GLN A 32 -3.38 -12.15 11.92
N ALA A 33 -4.51 -11.53 11.58
CA ALA A 33 -5.14 -11.72 10.29
C ALA A 33 -3.99 -11.62 9.30
N PRO A 34 -3.75 -12.64 8.46
CA PRO A 34 -2.66 -12.60 7.51
C PRO A 34 -2.78 -11.24 6.84
N ALA A 35 -1.72 -10.42 6.94
CA ALA A 35 -1.71 -9.09 6.38
C ALA A 35 -2.20 -9.26 4.95
N GLN A 36 -3.42 -8.81 4.67
CA GLN A 36 -4.04 -9.07 3.38
C GLN A 36 -3.11 -8.40 2.39
N THR A 37 -2.34 -9.21 1.67
CA THR A 37 -1.50 -8.75 0.59
C THR A 37 -2.47 -8.41 -0.52
N HIS A 38 -3.07 -7.22 -0.42
CA HIS A 38 -3.93 -6.66 -1.45
C HIS A 38 -3.06 -6.54 -2.70
N VAL A 39 -3.24 -7.49 -3.60
CA VAL A 39 -2.65 -7.46 -4.93
C VAL A 39 -3.41 -6.40 -5.69
N VAL A 40 -2.69 -5.40 -6.18
CA VAL A 40 -3.25 -4.28 -6.92
C VAL A 40 -2.61 -4.19 -8.29
N ASP A 41 -3.45 -3.88 -9.27
CA ASP A 41 -3.03 -3.42 -10.60
C ASP A 41 -3.01 -1.90 -10.59
N TYR A 42 -1.80 -1.35 -10.61
CA TYR A 42 -1.56 0.08 -10.51
C TYR A 42 -0.93 0.61 -11.81
N GLN A 43 -1.69 1.34 -12.61
CA GLN A 43 -1.22 1.93 -13.85
C GLN A 43 -1.02 3.44 -13.69
N VAL A 44 0.11 3.94 -14.16
CA VAL A 44 0.43 5.37 -14.20
C VAL A 44 0.75 5.81 -15.60
N ARG A 45 -0.04 6.76 -16.09
CA ARG A 45 0.13 7.40 -17.39
C ARG A 45 0.32 8.91 -17.24
N LEU A 46 1.00 9.50 -18.22
CA LEU A 46 1.11 10.94 -18.37
C LEU A 46 -0.10 11.47 -19.16
N ASP A 47 -0.62 12.62 -18.76
CA ASP A 47 -1.64 13.34 -19.53
C ASP A 47 -1.14 13.77 -20.92
N LEU A 48 -2.09 13.94 -21.85
CA LEU A 48 -1.89 14.37 -23.23
C LEU A 48 -1.08 15.66 -23.35
N PHE A 49 -1.22 16.57 -22.38
CA PHE A 49 -0.56 17.88 -22.37
C PHE A 49 0.69 17.92 -21.50
N SER A 50 1.09 16.80 -20.89
CA SER A 50 2.36 16.75 -20.17
C SER A 50 3.54 16.91 -21.16
N PRO A 51 4.67 17.44 -20.75
CA PRO A 51 5.91 17.38 -21.53
C PRO A 51 6.37 15.94 -21.84
N LEU A 52 6.99 15.73 -23.01
CA LEU A 52 7.49 14.43 -23.49
C LEU A 52 8.82 14.00 -22.85
N ASP A 53 9.51 14.93 -22.19
CA ASP A 53 10.80 14.73 -21.54
C ASP A 53 10.68 14.20 -20.10
N VAL A 54 9.46 14.04 -19.58
CA VAL A 54 9.21 13.42 -18.29
C VAL A 54 9.51 11.93 -18.38
N ARG A 55 10.32 11.42 -17.46
CA ARG A 55 10.62 10.00 -17.35
C ARG A 55 10.08 9.44 -16.05
N CYS A 56 9.41 8.29 -16.11
CA CYS A 56 8.85 7.65 -14.92
C CYS A 56 9.37 6.22 -14.77
N ARG A 57 9.72 5.84 -13.55
CA ARG A 57 10.18 4.49 -13.20
C ARG A 57 9.43 4.01 -11.96
N GLY A 58 8.86 2.82 -12.04
CA GLY A 58 8.29 2.13 -10.89
C GLY A 58 9.32 1.27 -10.18
N THR A 59 9.18 1.12 -8.87
CA THR A 59 9.88 0.13 -8.06
C THR A 59 8.87 -0.63 -7.22
N SER A 60 9.05 -1.95 -7.11
CA SER A 60 8.22 -2.82 -6.29
C SER A 60 9.10 -3.87 -5.60
N PRO A 61 8.98 -4.10 -4.28
CA PRO A 61 9.77 -5.09 -3.57
C PRO A 61 9.38 -6.53 -3.91
N GLU A 62 8.08 -6.79 -4.07
CA GLU A 62 7.51 -8.14 -4.20
C GLU A 62 6.58 -8.28 -5.42
N GLY A 63 6.48 -7.23 -6.26
CA GLY A 63 5.62 -7.20 -7.45
C GLY A 63 6.39 -7.06 -8.76
N GLN A 64 5.65 -7.15 -9.86
CA GLN A 64 6.14 -6.92 -11.21
C GLN A 64 6.01 -5.45 -11.58
N VAL A 65 7.08 -4.89 -12.16
CA VAL A 65 7.06 -3.56 -12.76
C VAL A 65 7.23 -3.69 -14.26
N ARG A 66 6.31 -3.11 -15.03
CA ARG A 66 6.42 -2.97 -16.48
C ARG A 66 6.55 -1.50 -16.82
N ALA A 67 7.71 -1.14 -17.36
CA ALA A 67 7.89 0.13 -18.04
C ALA A 67 7.51 -0.05 -19.50
N GLY A 68 6.70 0.86 -20.01
CA GLY A 68 6.27 0.90 -21.40
C GLY A 68 6.15 2.34 -21.88
N ARG A 69 5.60 2.48 -23.08
CA ARG A 69 5.21 3.77 -23.62
C ARG A 69 3.76 3.74 -24.07
N ASP A 70 3.09 4.88 -23.96
CA ASP A 70 1.77 5.05 -24.55
C ASP A 70 1.86 5.25 -26.08
N LEU A 71 0.69 5.41 -26.71
CA LEU A 71 0.57 5.63 -28.15
C LEU A 71 1.20 6.95 -28.62
N MET A 72 1.46 7.89 -27.71
CA MET A 72 2.12 9.17 -27.98
C MET A 72 3.62 9.12 -27.64
N GLY A 73 4.16 7.95 -27.26
CA GLY A 73 5.56 7.77 -26.91
C GLY A 73 5.94 8.26 -25.50
N ARG A 74 4.97 8.59 -24.65
CA ARG A 74 5.16 9.01 -23.24
C ARG A 74 5.37 7.80 -22.36
N ASP A 75 6.06 7.98 -21.24
CA ASP A 75 6.27 6.89 -20.29
C ASP A 75 4.95 6.41 -19.66
N LEU A 76 4.79 5.09 -19.65
CA LEU A 76 3.68 4.37 -19.03
C LEU A 76 4.28 3.36 -18.05
N VAL A 77 3.87 3.41 -16.79
CA VAL A 77 4.35 2.46 -15.77
C VAL A 77 3.17 1.65 -15.26
N THR A 78 3.28 0.33 -15.32
CA THR A 78 2.31 -0.58 -14.71
C THR A 78 2.99 -1.37 -13.61
N LEU A 79 2.41 -1.36 -12.42
CA LEU A 79 2.83 -2.19 -11.30
C LEU A 79 1.74 -3.22 -11.01
N HIS A 80 2.13 -4.46 -10.83
CA HIS A 80 1.25 -5.55 -10.45
C HIS A 80 1.83 -6.29 -9.26
N GLY A 81 1.10 -6.41 -8.16
CA GLY A 81 1.58 -7.14 -6.99
C GLY A 81 1.09 -6.54 -5.67
N PRO A 82 1.70 -6.94 -4.54
CA PRO A 82 1.34 -6.39 -3.23
C PRO A 82 1.74 -4.91 -3.17
N TYR A 83 0.81 -4.08 -2.72
CA TYR A 83 1.01 -2.63 -2.68
C TYR A 83 2.19 -2.19 -1.78
N ALA A 84 2.49 -2.97 -0.72
CA ALA A 84 3.48 -2.59 0.28
C ALA A 84 4.86 -2.28 -0.35
N GLY A 85 5.26 -1.00 -0.27
CA GLY A 85 6.56 -0.53 -0.77
C GLY A 85 6.60 -0.22 -2.27
N MET A 86 5.48 -0.26 -2.99
CA MET A 86 5.42 0.24 -4.37
C MET A 86 5.66 1.76 -4.40
N GLN A 87 6.59 2.20 -5.24
CA GLN A 87 6.92 3.60 -5.43
C GLN A 87 7.10 3.93 -6.91
N ILE A 88 6.74 5.15 -7.29
CA ILE A 88 6.98 5.63 -8.66
C ILE A 88 7.78 6.91 -8.58
N LEU A 89 8.95 6.89 -9.21
CA LEU A 89 9.82 8.02 -9.36
C LEU A 89 9.63 8.61 -10.75
N CYS A 90 9.10 9.82 -10.84
CA CYS A 90 9.07 10.59 -12.07
C CYS A 90 10.09 11.73 -12.00
N GLU A 91 10.85 11.92 -13.05
CA GLU A 91 11.82 13.00 -13.20
C GLU A 91 11.48 13.85 -14.42
N ARG A 92 11.64 15.15 -14.27
CA ARG A 92 11.61 16.09 -15.39
C ARG A 92 12.93 16.85 -15.43
N PRO A 93 13.64 16.87 -16.57
CA PRO A 93 14.75 17.78 -16.81
C PRO A 93 14.37 19.23 -16.47
N GLY A 94 15.12 19.86 -15.57
CA GLY A 94 14.91 21.26 -15.15
C GLY A 94 13.86 21.50 -14.05
N ALA A 95 12.92 20.58 -13.80
CA ALA A 95 11.93 20.72 -12.71
C ALA A 95 12.26 19.87 -11.46
N GLY A 96 13.02 18.79 -11.64
CA GLY A 96 13.48 17.92 -10.56
C GLY A 96 12.83 16.54 -10.54
N ARG A 97 12.90 15.88 -9.39
CA ARG A 97 12.43 14.52 -9.16
C ARG A 97 11.19 14.53 -8.27
N PHE A 98 10.25 13.64 -8.56
CA PHE A 98 8.95 13.54 -7.90
C PHE A 98 8.69 12.08 -7.54
N LEU A 99 8.42 11.85 -6.28
CA LEU A 99 7.97 10.56 -5.78
C LEU A 99 6.45 10.55 -5.74
N ILE A 100 5.86 9.50 -6.30
CA ILE A 100 4.43 9.27 -6.28
C ILE A 100 4.19 8.03 -5.44
N ASP A 101 3.42 8.22 -4.40
CA ASP A 101 3.02 7.19 -3.45
C ASP A 101 1.49 7.10 -3.46
N ALA A 102 0.96 5.98 -3.94
CA ALA A 102 -0.45 5.85 -4.20
C ALA A 102 -1.06 4.75 -3.35
N ARG A 103 -1.41 5.10 -2.11
CA ARG A 103 -1.90 4.15 -1.12
C ARG A 103 -3.34 3.74 -1.41
N PRO A 104 -3.62 2.49 -1.85
CA PRO A 104 -4.98 1.96 -1.81
C PRO A 104 -5.48 1.98 -0.38
N ASP A 105 -6.74 2.33 -0.20
CA ASP A 105 -7.43 2.29 1.07
C ASP A 105 -7.63 0.81 1.44
N PRO A 106 -7.00 0.32 2.53
CA PRO A 106 -7.11 -1.08 2.93
C PRO A 106 -8.55 -1.47 3.35
N ARG A 107 -9.45 -0.50 3.49
CA ARG A 107 -10.86 -0.74 3.84
C ARG A 107 -11.76 -0.91 2.62
N ASP A 108 -11.29 -0.57 1.42
CA ASP A 108 -12.09 -0.64 0.20
C ASP A 108 -11.68 -1.85 -0.67
N PRO A 109 -12.55 -2.87 -0.81
CA PRO A 109 -12.26 -4.04 -1.64
C PRO A 109 -12.17 -3.73 -3.14
N LEU A 110 -12.61 -2.55 -3.60
CA LEU A 110 -12.48 -2.10 -4.99
C LEU A 110 -11.12 -1.47 -5.30
N ALA A 111 -10.24 -1.32 -4.31
CA ALA A 111 -8.89 -0.79 -4.49
C ALA A 111 -7.92 -1.75 -5.24
N VAL A 112 -8.46 -2.76 -5.92
CA VAL A 112 -7.71 -3.78 -6.69
C VAL A 112 -7.18 -3.26 -8.03
N GLN A 113 -7.79 -2.21 -8.59
CA GLN A 113 -7.31 -1.57 -9.81
C GLN A 113 -7.31 -0.05 -9.65
N VAL A 114 -6.19 0.55 -10.06
CA VAL A 114 -5.98 1.99 -9.96
C VAL A 114 -5.32 2.52 -11.22
N ASP A 115 -5.98 3.47 -11.85
CA ASP A 115 -5.46 4.19 -13.00
C ASP A 115 -5.15 5.62 -12.59
N ALA A 116 -3.87 5.95 -12.46
CA ALA A 116 -3.44 7.31 -12.15
C ALA A 116 -2.93 8.05 -13.38
N ILE A 117 -3.36 9.29 -13.50
CA ILE A 117 -2.97 10.22 -14.55
C ILE A 117 -2.17 11.35 -13.94
N LEU A 118 -0.93 11.51 -14.40
CA LEU A 118 -0.07 12.60 -13.97
C LEU A 118 -0.16 13.76 -14.96
N LEU A 119 -0.58 14.91 -14.43
CA LEU A 119 -0.66 16.16 -15.16
C LEU A 119 0.51 17.01 -14.71
N PHE A 120 1.50 17.08 -15.58
CA PHE A 120 2.56 18.03 -15.39
C PHE A 120 2.29 19.27 -16.23
N ARG A 121 2.36 20.45 -15.61
CA ARG A 121 2.34 21.74 -16.30
C ARG A 121 3.64 22.49 -16.07
N GLU A 122 3.93 23.43 -16.96
CA GLU A 122 5.03 24.38 -16.74
C GLU A 122 4.72 25.29 -15.53
N GLY A 123 5.74 25.67 -14.78
CA GLY A 123 5.60 26.51 -13.58
C GLY A 123 5.04 25.80 -12.34
N GLN A 124 4.56 24.55 -12.45
CA GLN A 124 4.11 23.77 -11.28
C GLN A 124 5.29 23.18 -10.52
N GLN A 125 5.29 23.37 -9.19
CA GLN A 125 6.30 22.78 -8.31
C GLN A 125 6.08 21.29 -8.04
N VAL A 126 4.87 20.79 -8.21
CA VAL A 126 4.47 19.39 -8.01
C VAL A 126 3.42 19.06 -9.07
N PRO A 127 3.50 17.91 -9.79
CA PRO A 127 2.48 17.54 -10.75
C PRO A 127 1.16 17.22 -10.04
N LEU A 128 0.05 17.51 -10.72
CA LEU A 128 -1.26 17.09 -10.27
C LEU A 128 -1.45 15.61 -10.62
N MET A 129 -2.05 14.86 -9.71
CA MET A 129 -2.37 13.45 -9.90
C MET A 129 -3.88 13.27 -9.84
N LEU A 130 -4.45 12.74 -10.93
CA LEU A 130 -5.82 12.24 -10.95
C LEU A 130 -5.78 10.74 -10.74
N VAL A 131 -6.71 10.22 -9.95
CA VAL A 131 -6.83 8.79 -9.71
C VAL A 131 -8.23 8.35 -10.13
N GLU A 132 -8.29 7.38 -11.02
CA GLU A 132 -9.49 6.73 -11.50
C GLU A 132 -9.52 5.30 -10.93
N SER A 133 -10.68 4.88 -10.43
CA SER A 133 -10.91 3.50 -10.00
C SER A 133 -12.15 2.98 -10.73
N PRO A 134 -12.02 1.92 -11.56
CA PRO A 134 -13.14 1.41 -12.34
C PRO A 134 -14.25 0.90 -11.40
N GLY A 135 -15.44 1.50 -11.52
CA GLY A 135 -16.63 1.13 -10.76
C GLY A 135 -17.09 2.15 -9.71
N GLN A 136 -16.29 3.17 -9.40
CA GLN A 136 -16.70 4.21 -8.46
C GLN A 136 -17.40 5.39 -9.17
N ARG A 137 -18.71 5.56 -8.93
CA ARG A 137 -19.46 6.78 -9.28
C ARG A 137 -19.84 7.53 -8.00
N GLY A 138 -19.16 8.65 -7.73
CA GLY A 138 -19.58 9.64 -6.73
C GLY A 138 -19.19 9.37 -5.27
N GLY A 139 -18.36 8.36 -4.98
CA GLY A 139 -17.79 8.09 -3.65
C GLY A 139 -16.35 8.63 -3.48
N PRO A 140 -15.80 8.64 -2.25
CA PRO A 140 -14.40 8.97 -2.03
C PRO A 140 -13.49 7.91 -2.68
N LEU A 141 -12.47 8.37 -3.42
CA LEU A 141 -11.56 7.48 -4.15
C LEU A 141 -10.93 6.44 -3.20
N PRO A 142 -10.85 5.17 -3.62
CA PRO A 142 -10.31 4.08 -2.80
C PRO A 142 -8.78 4.14 -2.73
N VAL A 143 -8.17 5.25 -3.15
CA VAL A 143 -6.73 5.42 -3.23
C VAL A 143 -6.40 6.86 -2.90
N ARG A 144 -5.41 7.05 -2.04
CA ARG A 144 -4.81 8.36 -1.78
C ARG A 144 -3.52 8.48 -2.59
N GLY A 145 -3.59 9.25 -3.67
CA GLY A 145 -2.42 9.67 -4.42
C GLY A 145 -1.71 10.81 -3.70
N ASN A 146 -0.48 10.56 -3.22
CA ASN A 146 0.41 11.60 -2.72
C ASN A 146 1.54 11.80 -3.72
N VAL A 147 1.76 13.04 -4.11
CA VAL A 147 2.93 13.42 -4.92
C VAL A 147 3.84 14.28 -4.05
N GLN A 148 5.10 13.88 -3.95
CA GLN A 148 6.11 14.58 -3.18
C GLN A 148 7.26 14.97 -4.10
N ARG A 149 7.68 16.23 -4.05
CA ARG A 149 8.91 16.65 -4.69
C ARG A 149 10.08 16.14 -3.84
N LEU A 150 11.00 15.42 -4.47
CA LEU A 150 12.25 15.03 -3.83
C LEU A 150 13.20 16.22 -3.88
N ALA A 151 13.93 16.44 -2.78
CA ALA A 151 15.03 17.40 -2.78
C ALA A 151 16.02 17.03 -3.89
N ALA A 152 16.62 18.03 -4.53
CA ALA A 152 17.75 17.79 -5.41
C ALA A 152 18.85 17.15 -4.55
N GLY A 153 19.09 15.85 -4.74
CA GLY A 153 20.17 15.17 -4.03
C GLY A 153 21.50 15.85 -4.32
N ASN A 154 22.23 16.17 -3.24
CA ASN A 154 23.62 16.64 -3.30
C ASN A 154 24.52 15.62 -4.00
#